data_AF-A0A2E9Q8T8-F1
#
_entry.id   AF-A0A2E9Q8T8-F1
#
_cell.length_a   1.000
_cell.length_b   1.000
_cell.length_c   1.000
_cell.angle_alpha   90.00
_cell.angle_beta   90.00
_cell.angle_gamma   90.00
#
_symmetry.space_group_name_H-M   'P 1'
#
loop_
_entity.id
_entity.type
_entity.pdbx_description
1 polymer ?
#
loop_
_entity_poly.entity_id
_entity_poly.type
_entity_poly.pdbx_seq_one_letter_code
_entity_poly.pdbx_strand_id
1 'polypeptide(L)'
;MVSSTSKRRVPILLLSLHTLLALLLTLLLGCNGGTVLNGSQEPLQIENEKLKVSDFHLNAFVPIEKKIYDYPELPALYESLRSSSDGYCEIIHNRKPFRRDVALKLISEEYLSQFWKDRFWGSFHNLVSGCWNFYIMNDVRPFDDFRLVKSLFPEATKHCYSVGLMQPYIMHNILGCEDLNFLDVDWRIHYAHFQLEQMFRDQMFASVGDVPESIRKLHLGWIAFSPTPVQAKHAVTPATLCRLNQNECMEHLSLYQKNRVNLSSITWNLAKLHDADFPRHPGMPVVYLSNAIEELYTSRSQFDLLLGRVAASIQVGKQALFAYHAAGTDEIGLYRLVRKAEKTVDASGPLTPNYEIETICRDRYHRANTGALKEYTTYFETVSKTQNPTACKTLIQEMDRD
;
A
#
# COMPACT_ATOMS: atom_id res chain seq x y z
N MET A 1 53.10 77.21 -3.77
CA MET A 1 54.46 76.74 -4.12
C MET A 1 54.33 75.29 -4.55
N VAL A 2 54.52 74.97 -5.84
CA VAL A 2 55.74 74.28 -6.39
C VAL A 2 55.92 72.89 -5.74
N SER A 3 55.94 71.73 -6.41
CA SER A 3 55.99 71.32 -7.83
C SER A 3 55.29 69.93 -7.98
N SER A 4 55.09 69.24 -9.12
CA SER A 4 55.26 69.50 -10.56
C SER A 4 54.41 68.48 -11.37
N THR A 5 54.22 68.71 -12.67
CA THR A 5 53.62 67.79 -13.67
C THR A 5 54.63 66.81 -14.29
N SER A 6 54.24 65.58 -14.73
CA SER A 6 54.72 65.03 -16.03
C SER A 6 53.97 63.81 -16.61
N LYS A 7 53.33 64.04 -17.76
CA LYS A 7 53.15 63.22 -18.99
C LYS A 7 53.49 61.71 -19.08
N ARG A 8 52.50 60.99 -19.66
CA ARG A 8 52.57 59.98 -20.76
C ARG A 8 53.31 58.64 -20.54
N ARG A 9 52.59 57.54 -20.86
CA ARG A 9 52.84 56.68 -22.05
C ARG A 9 51.68 55.67 -22.28
N VAL A 10 51.49 55.28 -23.55
CA VAL A 10 50.63 54.17 -24.00
C VAL A 10 51.51 53.18 -24.76
N PRO A 11 51.35 51.87 -24.51
CA PRO A 11 51.30 50.84 -25.57
C PRO A 11 50.00 50.02 -25.40
N ILE A 12 49.18 49.75 -26.42
CA ILE A 12 49.41 48.97 -27.66
C ILE A 12 49.76 47.50 -27.39
N LEU A 13 48.75 46.65 -27.63
CA LEU A 13 48.71 45.21 -27.91
C LEU A 13 49.58 44.22 -27.11
N LEU A 14 48.90 43.25 -26.49
CA LEU A 14 49.00 41.84 -26.90
C LEU A 14 47.76 41.04 -26.42
N LEU A 15 46.97 40.51 -27.36
CA LEU A 15 45.94 39.52 -27.05
C LEU A 15 46.62 38.18 -26.73
N SER A 16 46.29 37.56 -25.59
CA SER A 16 46.57 36.14 -25.36
C SER A 16 45.33 35.30 -25.66
N LEU A 17 45.52 34.33 -26.56
CA LEU A 17 44.50 33.53 -27.25
C LEU A 17 43.90 32.43 -26.35
N HIS A 18 43.48 32.73 -25.11
CA HIS A 18 43.08 31.72 -24.11
C HIS A 18 41.69 31.91 -23.49
N THR A 19 41.02 33.05 -23.69
CA THR A 19 39.65 33.30 -23.16
C THR A 19 38.52 33.05 -24.15
N LEU A 20 38.80 32.81 -25.44
CA LEU A 20 37.76 32.56 -26.45
C LEU A 20 37.44 31.08 -26.70
N LEU A 21 38.29 30.15 -26.25
CA LEU A 21 38.07 28.70 -26.45
C LEU A 21 37.18 28.06 -25.36
N ALA A 22 37.03 28.73 -24.21
CA ALA A 22 36.23 28.23 -23.08
C ALA A 22 34.72 28.52 -23.21
N LEU A 23 34.30 29.35 -24.17
CA LEU A 23 32.89 29.75 -24.36
C LEU A 23 32.18 29.05 -25.53
N LEU A 24 32.90 28.29 -26.36
CA LEU A 24 32.32 27.52 -27.49
C LEU A 24 32.13 26.02 -27.18
N LEU A 25 32.66 25.50 -26.07
CA LEU A 25 32.58 24.07 -25.73
C LEU A 25 31.33 23.69 -24.92
N THR A 26 30.55 24.68 -24.45
CA THR A 26 29.33 24.49 -23.65
C THR A 26 28.02 24.49 -24.46
N LEU A 27 28.11 24.50 -25.79
CA LEU A 27 26.94 24.66 -26.69
C LEU A 27 26.74 23.51 -27.71
N LEU A 28 27.53 22.43 -27.66
CA LEU A 28 27.51 21.36 -28.68
C LEU A 28 27.56 19.91 -28.13
N LEU A 29 27.19 19.67 -26.88
CA LEU A 29 26.92 18.32 -26.35
C LEU A 29 25.62 18.33 -25.55
N GLY A 30 24.53 17.85 -26.16
CA GLY A 30 23.20 17.88 -25.55
C GLY A 30 22.02 17.48 -26.45
N CYS A 31 22.22 17.27 -27.76
CA CYS A 31 21.21 16.67 -28.63
C CYS A 31 21.41 15.15 -28.70
N ASN A 32 20.83 14.43 -27.75
CA ASN A 32 20.42 13.03 -27.91
C ASN A 32 19.12 12.83 -27.12
N GLY A 33 18.15 12.15 -27.72
CA GLY A 33 16.77 12.15 -27.25
C GLY A 33 16.58 11.54 -25.86
N GLY A 34 16.26 12.38 -24.88
CA GLY A 34 15.61 11.97 -23.64
C GLY A 34 14.16 12.46 -23.67
N THR A 35 13.21 11.54 -23.52
CA THR A 35 11.78 11.84 -23.50
C THR A 35 11.47 12.80 -22.35
N VAL A 36 10.94 13.98 -22.65
CA VAL A 36 10.58 14.96 -21.62
C VAL A 36 9.28 14.53 -20.94
N LEU A 37 9.42 13.77 -19.85
CA LEU A 37 8.37 13.50 -18.87
C LEU A 37 8.78 14.06 -17.50
N ASN A 38 9.01 15.37 -17.45
CA ASN A 38 9.02 16.12 -16.18
C ASN A 38 7.79 17.02 -16.14
N GLY A 39 6.65 16.42 -15.82
CA GLY A 39 5.63 17.16 -15.08
C GLY A 39 6.23 17.43 -13.68
N SER A 40 6.21 18.68 -13.23
CA SER A 40 6.71 19.06 -11.91
C SER A 40 5.78 18.53 -10.82
N GLN A 41 5.96 17.26 -10.44
CA GLN A 41 5.43 16.77 -9.16
C GLN A 41 6.21 17.46 -8.05
N GLU A 42 5.51 18.27 -7.25
CA GLU A 42 6.07 18.75 -5.98
C GLU A 42 6.30 17.52 -5.07
N PRO A 43 7.40 17.49 -4.31
CA PRO A 43 7.73 16.33 -3.49
C PRO A 43 6.64 16.10 -2.43
N LEU A 44 6.38 14.83 -2.10
CA LEU A 44 5.36 14.41 -1.13
C LEU A 44 5.34 15.26 0.16
N GLN A 45 4.34 16.13 0.28
CA GLN A 45 4.14 17.01 1.43
C GLN A 45 3.37 16.31 2.55
N ILE A 46 3.56 16.75 3.79
CA ILE A 46 2.97 16.13 5.00
C ILE A 46 1.44 16.23 4.98
N GLU A 47 0.89 17.35 4.51
CA GLU A 47 -0.54 17.62 4.35
C GLU A 47 -1.25 16.71 3.32
N ASN A 48 -0.49 16.05 2.46
CA ASN A 48 -1.02 15.05 1.52
C ASN A 48 -1.09 13.64 2.14
N GLU A 49 -0.78 13.49 3.43
CA GLU A 49 -0.78 12.22 4.15
C GLU A 49 -1.85 12.17 5.25
N LYS A 50 -2.80 11.24 5.12
CA LYS A 50 -4.01 11.21 5.97
C LYS A 50 -4.56 9.81 6.21
N LEU A 51 -5.13 9.60 7.39
CA LEU A 51 -5.91 8.42 7.73
C LEU A 51 -7.39 8.72 7.48
N LYS A 52 -8.01 7.95 6.58
CA LYS A 52 -9.47 7.88 6.40
C LYS A 52 -10.01 6.68 7.17
N VAL A 53 -11.13 6.87 7.85
CA VAL A 53 -11.73 5.88 8.75
C VAL A 53 -13.18 5.63 8.36
N SER A 54 -13.56 4.36 8.19
CA SER A 54 -14.94 3.99 7.84
C SER A 54 -15.92 4.18 9.00
N ASP A 55 -17.21 4.33 8.68
CA ASP A 55 -18.29 4.44 9.67
C ASP A 55 -18.30 3.27 10.68
N PHE A 56 -17.96 2.06 10.24
CA PHE A 56 -17.81 0.91 11.14
C PHE A 56 -16.77 1.18 12.25
N HIS A 57 -15.60 1.67 11.90
CA HIS A 57 -14.53 1.92 12.88
C HIS A 57 -14.85 3.11 13.78
N LEU A 58 -15.40 4.18 13.22
CA LEU A 58 -15.85 5.36 13.97
C LEU A 58 -16.91 5.00 15.02
N ASN A 59 -17.84 4.10 14.71
CA ASN A 59 -18.90 3.71 15.64
C ASN A 59 -18.47 2.60 16.62
N ALA A 60 -17.53 1.73 16.22
CA ALA A 60 -17.08 0.60 17.03
C ALA A 60 -16.00 0.96 18.07
N PHE A 61 -15.12 1.94 17.77
CA PHE A 61 -13.92 2.20 18.59
C PHE A 61 -13.96 3.56 19.28
N VAL A 62 -13.95 3.56 20.62
CA VAL A 62 -14.00 4.75 21.47
C VAL A 62 -12.85 5.76 21.21
N PRO A 63 -11.61 5.34 20.94
CA PRO A 63 -10.52 6.28 20.58
C PRO A 63 -10.67 6.97 19.21
N ILE A 64 -11.64 6.57 18.38
CA ILE A 64 -11.85 7.12 17.04
C ILE A 64 -13.01 8.10 17.10
N GLU A 65 -12.71 9.37 16.87
CA GLU A 65 -13.63 10.49 17.06
C GLU A 65 -14.06 11.15 15.73
N LYS A 66 -13.35 10.88 14.62
CA LYS A 66 -13.62 11.48 13.31
C LYS A 66 -13.21 10.57 12.14
N LYS A 67 -13.74 10.90 10.95
CA LYS A 67 -13.51 10.13 9.70
C LYS A 67 -12.18 10.41 9.00
N ILE A 68 -11.53 11.53 9.28
CA ILE A 68 -10.27 11.95 8.64
C ILE A 68 -9.35 12.52 9.70
N TYR A 69 -8.14 11.97 9.80
CA TYR A 69 -7.04 12.49 10.60
C TYR A 69 -5.88 12.89 9.68
N ASP A 70 -5.34 14.07 9.89
CA ASP A 70 -4.15 14.56 9.20
C ASP A 70 -2.89 14.02 9.90
N TYR A 71 -1.78 13.93 9.18
CA TYR A 71 -0.53 13.33 9.68
C TYR A 71 -0.11 13.75 11.12
N PRO A 72 -0.19 15.04 11.53
CA PRO A 72 0.22 15.46 12.88
C PRO A 72 -0.62 14.87 14.03
N GLU A 73 -1.82 14.38 13.75
CA GLU A 73 -2.76 13.84 14.76
C GLU A 73 -2.57 12.33 14.98
N LEU A 74 -2.00 11.64 13.99
CA LEU A 74 -1.78 10.19 14.00
C LEU A 74 -0.98 9.67 15.21
N PRO A 75 0.09 10.33 15.70
CA PRO A 75 0.81 9.86 16.89
C PRO A 75 -0.08 9.70 18.13
N ALA A 76 -0.95 10.69 18.37
CA ALA A 76 -1.84 10.70 19.53
C ALA A 76 -2.97 9.67 19.39
N LEU A 77 -3.54 9.54 18.19
CA LEU A 77 -4.55 8.55 17.87
C LEU A 77 -4.02 7.12 18.08
N TYR A 78 -2.86 6.78 17.51
CA TYR A 78 -2.31 5.43 17.61
C TYR A 78 -1.88 5.07 19.04
N GLU A 79 -1.39 6.02 19.83
CA GLU A 79 -1.10 5.80 21.26
C GLU A 79 -2.38 5.59 22.09
N SER A 80 -3.47 6.31 21.78
CA SER A 80 -4.78 6.11 22.41
C SER A 80 -5.37 4.74 22.06
N LEU A 81 -5.34 4.34 20.79
CA LEU A 81 -5.74 3.02 20.32
C LEU A 81 -4.90 1.91 20.99
N ARG A 82 -3.57 2.06 21.03
CA ARG A 82 -2.65 1.10 21.65
C ARG A 82 -2.91 0.93 23.14
N SER A 83 -2.96 2.01 23.89
CA SER A 83 -3.16 1.98 25.35
C SER A 83 -4.53 1.40 25.74
N SER A 84 -5.57 1.64 24.94
CA SER A 84 -6.90 1.03 25.13
C SER A 84 -6.96 -0.43 24.68
N SER A 85 -6.26 -0.78 23.60
CA SER A 85 -6.25 -2.13 23.02
C SER A 85 -5.42 -3.13 23.82
N ASP A 86 -4.21 -2.77 24.28
CA ASP A 86 -3.28 -3.71 24.93
C ASP A 86 -3.95 -4.44 26.11
N GLY A 87 -4.69 -3.72 26.97
CA GLY A 87 -5.42 -4.32 28.10
C GLY A 87 -6.66 -5.14 27.70
N TYR A 88 -7.29 -4.82 26.58
CA TYR A 88 -8.39 -5.62 26.01
C TYR A 88 -7.87 -6.93 25.41
N CYS A 89 -6.74 -6.88 24.70
CA CYS A 89 -6.14 -8.06 24.09
C CYS A 89 -5.64 -9.08 25.13
N GLU A 90 -5.19 -8.63 26.32
CA GLU A 90 -4.92 -9.55 27.44
C GLU A 90 -6.15 -10.34 27.88
N ILE A 91 -7.35 -9.74 27.85
CA ILE A 91 -8.61 -10.40 28.20
C ILE A 91 -8.98 -11.42 27.12
N ILE A 92 -8.95 -10.99 25.85
CA ILE A 92 -9.29 -11.82 24.68
C ILE A 92 -8.39 -13.06 24.57
N HIS A 93 -7.09 -12.92 24.87
CA HIS A 93 -6.14 -14.03 24.91
C HIS A 93 -6.13 -14.81 26.23
N ASN A 94 -7.21 -14.73 27.03
CA ASN A 94 -7.42 -15.43 28.31
C ASN A 94 -6.33 -15.23 29.38
N ARG A 95 -5.57 -14.12 29.32
CA ARG A 95 -4.51 -13.81 30.31
C ARG A 95 -5.05 -13.14 31.56
N LYS A 96 -6.20 -12.45 31.43
CA LYS A 96 -6.88 -11.75 32.51
C LYS A 96 -8.39 -12.05 32.44
N PRO A 97 -9.10 -12.13 33.59
CA PRO A 97 -10.55 -12.24 33.60
C PRO A 97 -11.22 -11.09 32.84
N PHE A 98 -12.36 -11.36 32.22
CA PHE A 98 -13.13 -10.33 31.52
C PHE A 98 -13.50 -9.17 32.44
N ARG A 99 -13.24 -7.95 31.96
CA ARG A 99 -13.56 -6.69 32.63
C ARG A 99 -14.22 -5.73 31.67
N ARG A 100 -15.51 -5.46 31.89
CA ARG A 100 -16.31 -4.55 31.05
C ARG A 100 -15.68 -3.16 30.97
N ASP A 101 -15.19 -2.65 32.10
CA ASP A 101 -14.57 -1.32 32.21
C ASP A 101 -13.23 -1.18 31.49
N VAL A 102 -12.56 -2.30 31.19
CA VAL A 102 -11.36 -2.34 30.34
C VAL A 102 -11.78 -2.39 28.87
N ALA A 103 -12.74 -3.26 28.53
CA ALA A 103 -13.24 -3.39 27.16
C ALA A 103 -13.86 -2.08 26.63
N LEU A 104 -14.60 -1.34 27.47
CA LEU A 104 -15.23 -0.06 27.14
C LEU A 104 -14.27 1.12 26.93
N LYS A 105 -12.96 0.94 27.15
CA LYS A 105 -11.94 1.91 26.74
C LYS A 105 -11.61 1.80 25.25
N LEU A 106 -11.79 0.62 24.66
CA LEU A 106 -11.55 0.36 23.25
C LEU A 106 -12.86 0.31 22.47
N ILE A 107 -13.81 -0.52 22.90
CA ILE A 107 -15.03 -0.87 22.16
C ILE A 107 -16.22 -0.08 22.70
N SER A 108 -17.04 0.48 21.83
CA SER A 108 -18.27 1.17 22.23
C SER A 108 -19.30 0.20 22.84
N GLU A 109 -20.14 0.71 23.75
CA GLU A 109 -21.12 -0.07 24.52
C GLU A 109 -22.09 -0.87 23.61
N GLU A 110 -22.46 -0.31 22.45
CA GLU A 110 -23.30 -0.95 21.42
C GLU A 110 -22.63 -2.21 20.82
N TYR A 111 -21.34 -2.09 20.45
CA TYR A 111 -20.59 -3.13 19.76
C TYR A 111 -20.03 -4.20 20.72
N LEU A 112 -19.83 -3.86 22.00
CA LEU A 112 -19.26 -4.77 23.00
C LEU A 112 -20.04 -6.10 23.10
N SER A 113 -21.36 -6.06 22.98
CA SER A 113 -22.21 -7.26 23.05
C SER A 113 -22.04 -8.20 21.84
N GLN A 114 -21.72 -7.64 20.67
CA GLN A 114 -21.47 -8.37 19.43
C GLN A 114 -20.08 -9.02 19.48
N PHE A 115 -19.08 -8.24 19.91
CA PHE A 115 -17.67 -8.66 20.02
C PHE A 115 -17.46 -9.79 21.04
N TRP A 116 -18.31 -9.89 22.07
CA TRP A 116 -18.19 -10.93 23.12
C TRP A 116 -19.01 -12.21 22.85
N LYS A 117 -20.19 -12.11 22.24
CA LYS A 117 -21.13 -13.25 22.17
C LYS A 117 -20.83 -14.24 21.07
N ASP A 118 -20.26 -13.80 19.96
CA ASP A 118 -20.23 -14.60 18.73
C ASP A 118 -18.84 -15.19 18.45
N ARG A 119 -18.66 -16.47 18.80
CA ARG A 119 -17.41 -17.21 18.53
C ARG A 119 -17.08 -17.29 17.04
N PHE A 120 -18.06 -17.15 16.13
CA PHE A 120 -17.80 -17.17 14.69
C PHE A 120 -17.07 -15.90 14.23
N TRP A 121 -17.26 -14.77 14.93
CA TRP A 121 -16.51 -13.54 14.72
C TRP A 121 -15.12 -13.54 15.36
N GLY A 122 -14.75 -14.58 16.14
CA GLY A 122 -13.56 -14.58 17.00
C GLY A 122 -12.26 -14.17 16.30
N SER A 123 -12.04 -14.57 15.05
CA SER A 123 -10.86 -14.14 14.28
C SER A 123 -10.94 -12.69 13.81
N PHE A 124 -12.09 -12.27 13.26
CA PHE A 124 -12.27 -10.93 12.70
C PHE A 124 -12.33 -9.84 13.78
N HIS A 125 -13.04 -10.10 14.88
CA HIS A 125 -13.07 -9.21 16.05
C HIS A 125 -11.65 -9.00 16.62
N ASN A 126 -10.87 -10.09 16.75
CA ASN A 126 -9.48 -10.00 17.23
C ASN A 126 -8.62 -9.16 16.28
N LEU A 127 -8.81 -9.29 14.96
CA LEU A 127 -8.12 -8.52 13.93
C LEU A 127 -8.45 -7.02 14.04
N VAL A 128 -9.72 -6.63 13.96
CA VAL A 128 -10.10 -5.20 14.00
C VAL A 128 -9.77 -4.52 15.33
N SER A 129 -9.70 -5.28 16.43
CA SER A 129 -9.32 -4.75 17.75
C SER A 129 -7.80 -4.56 17.93
N GLY A 130 -6.99 -4.97 16.94
CA GLY A 130 -5.53 -5.00 17.03
C GLY A 130 -4.99 -6.13 17.93
N CYS A 131 -5.81 -7.12 18.27
CA CYS A 131 -5.40 -8.23 19.14
C CYS A 131 -4.79 -9.40 18.37
N TRP A 132 -4.87 -9.38 17.04
CA TRP A 132 -4.30 -10.37 16.14
C TRP A 132 -3.91 -9.67 14.84
N ASN A 133 -2.61 -9.45 14.63
CA ASN A 133 -2.12 -8.66 13.51
C ASN A 133 -1.15 -9.49 12.64
N PHE A 134 -1.12 -9.21 11.33
CA PHE A 134 -0.35 -9.96 10.32
C PHE A 134 0.84 -9.18 9.77
N TYR A 135 1.76 -8.75 10.63
CA TYR A 135 2.98 -8.03 10.21
C TYR A 135 3.98 -8.87 9.42
N ILE A 136 3.83 -10.20 9.43
CA ILE A 136 4.69 -11.11 8.68
C ILE A 136 4.17 -11.16 7.25
N MET A 137 5.01 -10.79 6.27
CA MET A 137 4.67 -10.87 4.85
C MET A 137 4.35 -12.33 4.50
N ASN A 138 3.07 -12.63 4.29
CA ASN A 138 2.61 -13.97 3.97
C ASN A 138 2.82 -14.32 2.50
N ASP A 139 2.78 -13.33 1.62
CA ASP A 139 2.91 -13.49 0.17
C ASP A 139 4.32 -13.92 -0.23
N VAL A 140 4.43 -14.86 -1.16
CA VAL A 140 5.72 -15.34 -1.67
C VAL A 140 5.96 -14.73 -3.04
N ARG A 141 7.02 -13.91 -3.14
CA ARG A 141 7.41 -13.20 -4.37
C ARG A 141 6.38 -12.17 -4.91
N PRO A 142 5.82 -11.27 -4.07
CA PRO A 142 4.89 -10.24 -4.54
C PRO A 142 5.52 -9.26 -5.55
N PHE A 143 6.85 -9.21 -5.65
CA PHE A 143 7.56 -8.45 -6.68
C PHE A 143 7.33 -9.00 -8.10
N ASP A 144 7.13 -10.31 -8.28
CA ASP A 144 6.87 -10.91 -9.59
C ASP A 144 5.45 -10.55 -10.07
N ASP A 145 4.48 -10.46 -9.15
CA ASP A 145 3.14 -9.94 -9.39
C ASP A 145 3.20 -8.51 -9.96
N PHE A 146 3.98 -7.63 -9.33
CA PHE A 146 4.11 -6.24 -9.76
C PHE A 146 4.93 -6.11 -11.05
N ARG A 147 5.93 -6.96 -11.27
CA ARG A 147 6.64 -7.05 -12.57
C ARG A 147 5.68 -7.42 -13.68
N LEU A 148 4.83 -8.43 -13.47
CA LEU A 148 3.81 -8.85 -14.44
C LEU A 148 2.84 -7.71 -14.77
N VAL A 149 2.33 -7.01 -13.75
CA VAL A 149 1.48 -5.82 -13.95
C VAL A 149 2.21 -4.72 -14.71
N LYS A 150 3.51 -4.48 -14.43
CA LYS A 150 4.33 -3.49 -15.16
C LYS A 150 4.52 -3.86 -16.62
N SER A 151 4.84 -5.12 -16.91
CA SER A 151 5.08 -5.65 -18.25
C SER A 151 3.82 -5.56 -19.12
N LEU A 152 2.68 -5.97 -18.58
CA LEU A 152 1.40 -5.95 -19.29
C LEU A 152 0.80 -4.54 -19.44
N PHE A 153 1.15 -3.60 -18.54
CA PHE A 153 0.58 -2.24 -18.51
C PHE A 153 1.65 -1.16 -18.19
N PRO A 154 2.68 -0.99 -19.05
CA PRO A 154 3.80 -0.09 -18.76
C PRO A 154 3.35 1.38 -18.71
N GLU A 155 2.76 1.88 -19.79
CA GLU A 155 2.45 3.30 -20.04
C GLU A 155 1.33 3.92 -19.19
N ALA A 156 0.65 3.14 -18.35
CA ALA A 156 -0.43 3.66 -17.52
C ALA A 156 0.12 4.38 -16.27
N THR A 157 -0.32 5.61 -16.01
CA THR A 157 -0.25 6.19 -14.65
C THR A 157 -1.10 5.35 -13.70
N LYS A 158 -0.55 4.99 -12.54
CA LYS A 158 -1.16 4.01 -11.61
C LYS A 158 -1.45 4.65 -10.26
N HIS A 159 -2.68 4.51 -9.80
CA HIS A 159 -3.10 4.85 -8.43
C HIS A 159 -3.17 3.53 -7.66
N CYS A 160 -2.36 3.38 -6.64
CA CYS A 160 -2.04 2.07 -6.09
C CYS A 160 -2.70 1.86 -4.74
N TYR A 161 -3.40 0.74 -4.63
CA TYR A 161 -4.13 0.33 -3.43
C TYR A 161 -3.64 -1.05 -3.03
N SER A 162 -3.25 -1.25 -1.78
CA SER A 162 -2.65 -2.53 -1.38
C SER A 162 -3.04 -2.91 0.05
N VAL A 163 -3.42 -4.18 0.20
CA VAL A 163 -3.54 -4.87 1.49
C VAL A 163 -2.19 -5.46 1.87
N GLY A 164 -1.82 -5.39 3.14
CA GLY A 164 -0.58 -5.97 3.68
C GLY A 164 0.54 -4.97 3.89
N LEU A 165 1.49 -5.34 4.77
CA LEU A 165 2.49 -4.41 5.31
C LEU A 165 3.60 -4.04 4.32
N MET A 166 4.14 -4.98 3.54
CA MET A 166 5.33 -4.75 2.71
C MET A 166 5.01 -4.45 1.25
N GLN A 167 3.88 -4.98 0.78
CA GLN A 167 3.42 -4.96 -0.60
C GLN A 167 3.28 -3.54 -1.19
N PRO A 168 2.73 -2.52 -0.49
CA PRO A 168 2.60 -1.16 -1.04
C PRO A 168 3.96 -0.51 -1.40
N TYR A 169 5.01 -0.75 -0.60
CA TYR A 169 6.34 -0.19 -0.83
C TYR A 169 7.01 -0.82 -2.05
N ILE A 170 6.88 -2.14 -2.20
CA ILE A 170 7.35 -2.89 -3.38
C ILE A 170 6.56 -2.45 -4.62
N MET A 171 5.24 -2.33 -4.48
CA MET A 171 4.32 -1.88 -5.52
C MET A 171 4.70 -0.51 -6.08
N HIS A 172 4.94 0.50 -5.24
CA HIS A 172 5.35 1.83 -5.72
C HIS A 172 6.68 1.78 -6.49
N ASN A 173 7.70 1.09 -5.97
CA ASN A 173 9.00 0.99 -6.63
C ASN A 173 8.93 0.33 -8.01
N ILE A 174 8.11 -0.71 -8.17
CA ILE A 174 8.00 -1.43 -9.44
C ILE A 174 7.05 -0.70 -10.40
N LEU A 175 5.87 -0.31 -9.93
CA LEU A 175 4.80 0.22 -10.78
C LEU A 175 4.91 1.73 -11.08
N GLY A 176 5.65 2.50 -10.28
CA GLY A 176 5.73 3.96 -10.41
C GLY A 176 4.41 4.63 -10.03
N CYS A 177 3.86 4.28 -8.88
CA CYS A 177 2.55 4.76 -8.43
C CYS A 177 2.53 6.28 -8.19
N GLU A 178 1.48 6.98 -8.64
CA GLU A 178 1.25 8.41 -8.40
C GLU A 178 0.80 8.69 -6.95
N ASP A 179 0.06 7.76 -6.35
CA ASP A 179 -0.31 7.76 -4.94
C ASP A 179 -0.32 6.33 -4.37
N LEU A 180 -0.20 6.24 -3.04
CA LEU A 180 -0.30 5.00 -2.29
C LEU A 180 -1.48 5.03 -1.32
N ASN A 181 -2.29 3.98 -1.39
CA ASN A 181 -3.45 3.76 -0.53
C ASN A 181 -3.25 2.45 0.23
N PHE A 182 -2.94 2.55 1.52
CA PHE A 182 -2.90 1.40 2.42
C PHE A 182 -4.33 0.97 2.73
N LEU A 183 -4.67 -0.30 2.46
CA LEU A 183 -6.00 -0.86 2.71
C LEU A 183 -5.91 -1.92 3.82
N ASP A 184 -6.43 -1.62 5.01
CA ASP A 184 -6.57 -2.65 6.04
C ASP A 184 -7.73 -2.32 7.00
N VAL A 185 -8.28 -3.36 7.61
CA VAL A 185 -9.28 -3.28 8.68
C VAL A 185 -8.63 -3.34 10.07
N ASP A 186 -7.36 -3.76 10.15
CA ASP A 186 -6.55 -3.73 11.36
C ASP A 186 -5.84 -2.37 11.50
N TRP A 187 -6.24 -1.60 12.51
CA TRP A 187 -5.62 -0.30 12.83
C TRP A 187 -4.13 -0.43 13.20
N ARG A 188 -3.67 -1.61 13.65
CA ARG A 188 -2.25 -1.84 13.96
C ARG A 188 -1.39 -2.09 12.74
N ILE A 189 -1.94 -2.59 11.63
CA ILE A 189 -1.24 -2.58 10.33
C ILE A 189 -1.03 -1.12 9.87
N HIS A 190 -2.06 -0.27 9.99
CA HIS A 190 -1.91 1.17 9.72
C HIS A 190 -0.91 1.85 10.67
N TYR A 191 -0.86 1.47 11.96
CA TYR A 191 0.18 1.96 12.88
C TYR A 191 1.59 1.48 12.49
N ALA A 192 1.73 0.26 11.95
CA ALA A 192 3.01 -0.22 11.43
C ALA A 192 3.46 0.55 10.18
N HIS A 193 2.53 0.84 9.25
CA HIS A 193 2.79 1.71 8.11
C HIS A 193 3.17 3.13 8.54
N PHE A 194 2.49 3.69 9.56
CA PHE A 194 2.82 5.00 10.11
C PHE A 194 4.24 5.04 10.70
N GLN A 195 4.64 4.03 11.47
CA GLN A 195 6.01 3.90 11.96
C GLN A 195 7.03 3.79 10.82
N LEU A 196 6.75 2.99 9.79
CA LEU A 196 7.62 2.89 8.60
C LEU A 196 7.74 4.24 7.88
N GLU A 197 6.65 4.97 7.69
CA GLU A 197 6.65 6.30 7.07
C GLU A 197 7.41 7.34 7.89
N GLN A 198 7.32 7.32 9.23
CA GLN A 198 8.20 8.11 10.09
C GLN A 198 9.68 7.76 9.86
N MET A 199 10.02 6.47 9.87
CA MET A 199 11.39 6.00 9.66
C MET A 199 11.94 6.37 8.26
N PHE A 200 11.10 6.42 7.22
CA PHE A 200 11.50 6.93 5.90
C PHE A 200 11.75 8.45 5.92
N ARG A 201 10.97 9.25 6.66
CA ARG A 201 11.29 10.68 6.84
C ARG A 201 12.63 10.87 7.54
N ASP A 202 12.87 10.09 8.58
CA ASP A 202 14.10 10.07 9.38
C ASP A 202 15.32 9.44 8.65
N GLN A 203 15.19 9.16 7.34
CA GLN A 203 16.24 8.62 6.45
C GLN A 203 16.82 7.27 6.91
N MET A 204 16.05 6.48 7.67
CA MET A 204 16.55 5.27 8.32
C MET A 204 16.80 4.09 7.37
N PHE A 205 16.43 4.22 6.09
CA PHE A 205 16.63 3.19 5.06
C PHE A 205 17.54 3.67 3.90
N ALA A 206 18.43 4.64 4.17
CA ALA A 206 19.31 5.27 3.19
C ALA A 206 20.10 4.27 2.31
N SER A 207 20.55 3.16 2.90
CA SER A 207 21.16 2.03 2.20
C SER A 207 20.56 0.68 2.61
N VAL A 208 20.76 -0.35 1.77
CA VAL A 208 20.37 -1.75 2.06
C VAL A 208 21.02 -2.26 3.36
N GLY A 209 22.22 -1.77 3.69
CA GLY A 209 22.94 -2.14 4.92
C GLY A 209 22.30 -1.60 6.21
N ASP A 210 21.54 -0.51 6.13
CA ASP A 210 20.85 0.08 7.29
C ASP A 210 19.56 -0.67 7.64
N VAL A 211 18.92 -1.28 6.63
CA VAL A 211 17.60 -1.91 6.74
C VAL A 211 17.48 -2.89 7.92
N PRO A 212 18.42 -3.84 8.16
CA PRO A 212 18.29 -4.82 9.24
C PRO A 212 18.28 -4.21 10.64
N GLU A 213 18.95 -3.08 10.86
CA GLU A 213 18.95 -2.40 12.16
C GLU A 213 17.76 -1.44 12.29
N SER A 214 17.35 -0.81 11.20
CA SER A 214 16.16 0.04 11.20
C SER A 214 14.89 -0.75 11.47
N ILE A 215 14.65 -1.89 10.81
CA ILE A 215 13.44 -2.69 11.08
C ILE A 215 13.37 -3.24 12.51
N ARG A 216 14.50 -3.44 13.20
CA ARG A 216 14.52 -3.82 14.64
C ARG A 216 13.98 -2.72 15.55
N LYS A 217 13.94 -1.47 15.10
CA LYS A 217 13.40 -0.34 15.86
C LYS A 217 11.88 -0.33 15.86
N LEU A 218 11.23 -0.86 14.82
CA LEU A 218 9.77 -1.00 14.72
C LEU A 218 9.17 -1.60 16.00
N HIS A 219 8.15 -0.93 16.53
CA HIS A 219 7.38 -1.36 17.68
C HIS A 219 6.10 -2.05 17.22
N LEU A 220 6.24 -3.31 16.80
CA LEU A 220 5.13 -4.18 16.41
C LEU A 220 4.75 -5.05 17.61
N GLY A 221 3.50 -4.93 18.05
CA GLY A 221 2.96 -5.66 19.21
C GLY A 221 1.77 -6.53 18.81
N TRP A 222 1.60 -7.67 19.48
CA TRP A 222 0.54 -8.67 19.23
C TRP A 222 0.61 -9.27 17.81
N ILE A 223 1.18 -10.47 17.67
CA ILE A 223 1.27 -11.15 16.36
C ILE A 223 0.37 -12.37 16.32
N ALA A 224 -0.29 -12.56 15.17
CA ALA A 224 -0.90 -13.81 14.73
C ALA A 224 -0.10 -15.06 15.13
N PHE A 225 -0.81 -16.11 15.58
CA PHE A 225 -0.29 -17.48 15.68
C PHE A 225 0.98 -17.71 16.54
N SER A 226 1.46 -16.74 17.33
CA SER A 226 2.62 -16.98 18.18
C SER A 226 2.24 -17.88 19.37
N PRO A 227 2.86 -19.06 19.55
CA PRO A 227 2.59 -19.94 20.69
C PRO A 227 3.25 -19.44 21.99
N THR A 228 4.12 -18.44 21.91
CA THR A 228 4.83 -17.87 23.07
C THR A 228 4.05 -16.70 23.67
N PRO A 229 4.31 -16.35 24.95
CA PRO A 229 3.67 -15.19 25.54
C PRO A 229 4.02 -13.90 24.78
N VAL A 230 3.03 -13.29 24.13
CA VAL A 230 3.05 -11.90 23.63
C VAL A 230 3.93 -11.00 24.51
N GLN A 231 4.93 -10.43 23.85
CA GLN A 231 5.89 -9.48 24.39
C GLN A 231 5.42 -8.06 24.07
N ALA A 232 5.76 -7.08 24.90
CA ALA A 232 5.43 -5.67 24.66
C ALA A 232 6.05 -5.11 23.37
N LYS A 233 7.12 -5.74 22.86
CA LYS A 233 7.71 -5.50 21.55
C LYS A 233 8.06 -6.85 20.93
N HIS A 234 7.64 -7.12 19.70
CA HIS A 234 8.12 -8.28 18.97
C HIS A 234 9.54 -8.01 18.41
N ALA A 235 10.40 -9.03 18.41
CA ALA A 235 11.69 -8.97 17.73
C ALA A 235 11.47 -9.01 16.21
N VAL A 236 11.41 -7.83 15.57
CA VAL A 236 11.31 -7.73 14.10
C VAL A 236 12.69 -7.94 13.48
N THR A 237 12.75 -8.78 12.46
CA THR A 237 13.94 -9.16 11.70
C THR A 237 13.64 -9.19 10.20
N PRO A 238 14.64 -9.25 9.30
CA PRO A 238 14.37 -9.40 7.87
C PRO A 238 13.59 -10.70 7.59
N ALA A 239 13.88 -11.78 8.33
CA ALA A 239 13.16 -13.05 8.21
C ALA A 239 11.68 -12.97 8.62
N THR A 240 11.29 -12.08 9.53
CA THR A 240 9.87 -11.89 9.89
C THR A 240 9.17 -10.89 8.97
N LEU A 241 9.82 -9.79 8.60
CA LEU A 241 9.19 -8.73 7.80
C LEU A 241 9.18 -9.06 6.29
N CYS A 242 10.29 -9.61 5.79
CA CYS A 242 10.52 -9.90 4.38
C CYS A 242 10.48 -11.39 4.02
N ARG A 243 10.26 -12.29 5.00
CA ARG A 243 10.10 -13.75 4.84
C ARG A 243 11.06 -14.40 3.83
N LEU A 244 10.57 -14.69 2.61
CA LEU A 244 11.34 -15.26 1.50
C LEU A 244 11.83 -14.14 0.58
N ASN A 245 13.08 -14.23 0.12
CA ASN A 245 13.76 -13.22 -0.72
C ASN A 245 14.03 -11.91 0.02
N GLN A 246 14.65 -12.04 1.20
CA GLN A 246 14.98 -10.92 2.09
C GLN A 246 15.83 -9.84 1.42
N ASN A 247 16.80 -10.21 0.57
CA ASN A 247 17.67 -9.25 -0.12
C ASN A 247 16.86 -8.25 -0.96
N GLU A 248 16.02 -8.76 -1.85
CA GLU A 248 15.16 -7.97 -2.74
C GLU A 248 14.14 -7.12 -1.98
N CYS A 249 13.57 -7.65 -0.89
CA CYS A 249 12.70 -6.87 -0.01
C CYS A 249 13.44 -5.73 0.72
N MET A 250 14.69 -5.96 1.17
CA MET A 250 15.52 -4.91 1.78
C MET A 250 15.98 -3.88 0.72
N GLU A 251 16.26 -4.31 -0.51
CA GLU A 251 16.50 -3.43 -1.65
C GLU A 251 15.28 -2.54 -1.92
N HIS A 252 14.06 -3.09 -1.93
CA HIS A 252 12.84 -2.31 -2.08
C HIS A 252 12.59 -1.32 -0.94
N LEU A 253 12.93 -1.64 0.31
CA LEU A 253 12.88 -0.67 1.40
C LEU A 253 13.85 0.52 1.15
N SER A 254 15.08 0.25 0.70
CA SER A 254 16.06 1.30 0.40
C SER A 254 15.79 2.05 -0.92
N LEU A 255 15.10 1.44 -1.87
CA LEU A 255 14.59 2.11 -3.08
C LEU A 255 13.39 2.99 -2.74
N TYR A 256 12.48 2.54 -1.87
CA TYR A 256 11.32 3.34 -1.46
C TYR A 256 11.77 4.62 -0.74
N GLN A 257 12.78 4.53 0.14
CA GLN A 257 13.42 5.69 0.77
C GLN A 257 13.80 6.82 -0.21
N LYS A 258 14.19 6.46 -1.45
CA LYS A 258 14.60 7.38 -2.51
C LYS A 258 13.43 7.81 -3.38
N ASN A 259 12.54 6.86 -3.70
CA ASN A 259 11.43 7.05 -4.65
C ASN A 259 10.19 7.71 -4.03
N ARG A 260 10.02 7.63 -2.69
CA ARG A 260 8.91 8.19 -1.91
C ARG A 260 8.58 9.65 -2.28
N VAL A 261 9.58 10.45 -2.64
CA VAL A 261 9.38 11.86 -3.03
C VAL A 261 8.53 12.03 -4.29
N ASN A 262 8.42 11.00 -5.14
CA ASN A 262 7.63 11.01 -6.38
C ASN A 262 6.13 10.74 -6.15
N LEU A 263 5.71 10.45 -4.90
CA LEU A 263 4.30 10.29 -4.55
C LEU A 263 3.63 11.66 -4.41
N SER A 264 2.44 11.79 -4.98
CA SER A 264 1.58 12.96 -4.75
C SER A 264 0.93 12.95 -3.36
N SER A 265 0.57 11.76 -2.87
CA SER A 265 -0.14 11.57 -1.60
C SER A 265 -0.01 10.16 -1.04
N ILE A 266 -0.31 10.03 0.26
CA ILE A 266 -0.45 8.75 0.96
C ILE A 266 -1.79 8.75 1.72
N THR A 267 -2.61 7.72 1.54
CA THR A 267 -3.85 7.55 2.31
C THR A 267 -3.87 6.21 3.02
N TRP A 268 -3.95 6.23 4.36
CA TRP A 268 -4.32 5.06 5.14
C TRP A 268 -5.84 4.93 5.16
N ASN A 269 -6.40 3.82 4.68
CA ASN A 269 -7.83 3.55 4.74
C ASN A 269 -8.09 2.48 5.81
N LEU A 270 -8.45 2.91 7.01
CA LEU A 270 -8.92 2.03 8.09
C LEU A 270 -10.39 1.66 7.81
N ALA A 271 -10.55 0.59 7.04
CA ALA A 271 -11.82 0.19 6.44
C ALA A 271 -11.81 -1.30 6.06
N LYS A 272 -13.00 -1.90 6.01
CA LYS A 272 -13.18 -3.12 5.21
C LYS A 272 -13.01 -2.74 3.74
N LEU A 273 -12.57 -3.67 2.88
CA LEU A 273 -12.29 -3.36 1.46
C LEU A 273 -13.43 -2.64 0.72
N HIS A 274 -14.67 -3.04 0.99
CA HIS A 274 -15.89 -2.49 0.39
C HIS A 274 -16.35 -1.15 0.98
N ASP A 275 -15.71 -0.70 2.06
CA ASP A 275 -15.92 0.61 2.70
C ASP A 275 -14.76 1.57 2.43
N ALA A 276 -13.65 1.10 1.85
CA ALA A 276 -12.51 1.93 1.50
C ALA A 276 -12.87 2.99 0.44
N ASP A 277 -12.14 4.11 0.46
CA ASP A 277 -12.35 5.19 -0.50
C ASP A 277 -11.57 4.94 -1.80
N PHE A 278 -12.26 5.11 -2.92
CA PHE A 278 -11.71 4.99 -4.28
C PHE A 278 -12.05 6.29 -5.03
N PRO A 279 -11.30 7.38 -4.81
CA PRO A 279 -11.57 8.67 -5.43
C PRO A 279 -11.43 8.61 -6.95
N ARG A 280 -12.17 9.45 -7.67
CA ARG A 280 -12.06 9.54 -9.13
C ARG A 280 -10.73 10.14 -9.55
N HIS A 281 -10.06 9.50 -10.50
CA HIS A 281 -8.75 9.91 -10.99
C HIS A 281 -8.57 9.56 -12.49
N PRO A 282 -7.65 10.21 -13.22
CA PRO A 282 -7.45 9.98 -14.65
C PRO A 282 -6.65 8.70 -14.97
N GLY A 283 -5.79 8.24 -14.05
CA GLY A 283 -5.00 7.03 -14.21
C GLY A 283 -5.78 5.73 -13.93
N MET A 284 -5.05 4.60 -13.96
CA MET A 284 -5.57 3.26 -13.73
C MET A 284 -5.46 2.89 -12.24
N PRO A 285 -6.54 2.49 -11.55
CA PRO A 285 -6.42 1.91 -10.22
C PRO A 285 -5.79 0.53 -10.35
N VAL A 286 -4.80 0.24 -9.51
CA VAL A 286 -4.25 -1.11 -9.33
C VAL A 286 -4.46 -1.48 -7.87
N VAL A 287 -5.25 -2.54 -7.64
CA VAL A 287 -5.67 -2.98 -6.32
C VAL A 287 -5.06 -4.35 -6.01
N TYR A 288 -4.12 -4.38 -5.08
CA TYR A 288 -3.45 -5.60 -4.62
C TYR A 288 -4.13 -6.16 -3.35
N LEU A 289 -4.48 -7.44 -3.39
CA LEU A 289 -5.33 -8.11 -2.41
C LEU A 289 -4.68 -9.41 -1.90
N SER A 290 -3.82 -9.28 -0.89
CA SER A 290 -3.27 -10.40 -0.12
C SER A 290 -4.36 -11.10 0.70
N ASN A 291 -4.82 -12.29 0.29
CA ASN A 291 -5.75 -13.16 1.04
C ASN A 291 -7.03 -12.49 1.58
N ALA A 292 -7.48 -11.39 0.96
CA ALA A 292 -8.55 -10.55 1.50
C ALA A 292 -9.95 -10.87 0.92
N ILE A 293 -9.99 -11.57 -0.23
CA ILE A 293 -11.21 -12.05 -0.90
C ILE A 293 -11.40 -13.55 -0.64
N GLU A 294 -11.58 -13.89 0.64
CA GLU A 294 -12.04 -15.22 1.08
C GLU A 294 -13.40 -15.06 1.78
N GLU A 295 -14.28 -16.07 1.66
CA GLU A 295 -15.65 -16.07 2.24
C GLU A 295 -15.68 -15.83 3.76
N LEU A 296 -14.55 -16.05 4.46
CA LEU A 296 -14.39 -15.79 5.88
C LEU A 296 -14.35 -14.29 6.23
N TYR A 297 -13.90 -13.43 5.30
CA TYR A 297 -13.64 -12.00 5.54
C TYR A 297 -14.50 -11.08 4.68
N THR A 298 -14.83 -11.52 3.47
CA THR A 298 -15.62 -10.77 2.49
C THR A 298 -16.78 -11.64 2.04
N SER A 299 -18.02 -11.14 2.16
CA SER A 299 -19.19 -11.77 1.57
C SER A 299 -19.33 -11.44 0.08
N ARG A 300 -20.16 -12.19 -0.65
CA ARG A 300 -20.43 -11.90 -2.06
C ARG A 300 -20.95 -10.47 -2.29
N SER A 301 -21.90 -10.01 -1.48
CA SER A 301 -22.45 -8.65 -1.60
C SER A 301 -21.42 -7.56 -1.30
N GLN A 302 -20.51 -7.81 -0.36
CA GLN A 302 -19.38 -6.93 -0.06
C GLN A 302 -18.40 -6.86 -1.24
N PHE A 303 -18.12 -8.00 -1.89
CA PHE A 303 -17.30 -8.02 -3.10
C PHE A 303 -17.94 -7.24 -4.26
N ASP A 304 -19.25 -7.38 -4.48
CA ASP A 304 -19.96 -6.61 -5.50
C ASP A 304 -19.94 -5.09 -5.21
N LEU A 305 -20.01 -4.68 -3.93
CA LEU A 305 -19.83 -3.28 -3.51
C LEU A 305 -18.41 -2.76 -3.78
N LEU A 306 -17.36 -3.56 -3.50
CA LEU A 306 -15.97 -3.21 -3.83
C LEU A 306 -15.81 -2.96 -5.35
N LEU A 307 -16.26 -3.90 -6.19
CA LEU A 307 -16.19 -3.74 -7.65
C LEU A 307 -16.99 -2.51 -8.11
N GLY A 308 -18.17 -2.26 -7.54
CA GLY A 308 -18.97 -1.07 -7.80
C GLY A 308 -18.26 0.25 -7.46
N ARG A 309 -17.54 0.32 -6.34
CA ARG A 309 -16.74 1.50 -5.96
C ARG A 309 -15.57 1.75 -6.91
N VAL A 310 -14.79 0.72 -7.24
CA VAL A 310 -13.67 0.85 -8.19
C VAL A 310 -14.18 1.17 -9.61
N ALA A 311 -15.33 0.63 -10.02
CA ALA A 311 -15.99 1.03 -11.25
C ALA A 311 -16.48 2.49 -11.22
N ALA A 312 -16.87 3.03 -10.06
CA ALA A 312 -17.29 4.42 -9.93
C ALA A 312 -16.12 5.43 -10.02
N SER A 313 -14.89 5.01 -9.67
CA SER A 313 -13.68 5.84 -9.66
C SER A 313 -13.09 6.08 -11.07
N ILE A 314 -13.18 5.08 -11.95
CA ILE A 314 -12.65 5.16 -13.33
C ILE A 314 -13.66 5.76 -14.32
N GLN A 315 -13.16 6.37 -15.40
CA GLN A 315 -14.02 6.86 -16.49
C GLN A 315 -14.59 5.71 -17.36
N VAL A 316 -15.67 5.97 -18.09
CA VAL A 316 -16.25 4.97 -19.03
C VAL A 316 -15.23 4.61 -20.11
N GLY A 317 -15.09 3.32 -20.40
CA GLY A 317 -14.08 2.78 -21.33
C GLY A 317 -12.67 2.69 -20.75
N LYS A 318 -12.42 3.19 -19.54
CA LYS A 318 -11.17 2.97 -18.80
C LYS A 318 -11.26 1.68 -17.98
N GLN A 319 -10.10 1.26 -17.48
CA GLN A 319 -9.92 0.00 -16.78
C GLN A 319 -9.30 0.19 -15.39
N ALA A 320 -9.47 -0.81 -14.55
CA ALA A 320 -8.76 -1.03 -13.30
C ALA A 320 -8.22 -2.45 -13.25
N LEU A 321 -7.18 -2.69 -12.46
CA LEU A 321 -6.60 -4.01 -12.25
C LEU A 321 -6.78 -4.45 -10.79
N PHE A 322 -7.10 -5.71 -10.61
CA PHE A 322 -7.06 -6.39 -9.33
C PHE A 322 -6.02 -7.51 -9.41
N ALA A 323 -5.00 -7.45 -8.55
CA ALA A 323 -4.07 -8.55 -8.34
C ALA A 323 -4.45 -9.24 -7.02
N TYR A 324 -4.91 -10.48 -7.09
CA TYR A 324 -5.19 -11.28 -5.90
C TYR A 324 -4.04 -12.27 -5.68
N HIS A 325 -3.50 -12.29 -4.46
CA HIS A 325 -2.41 -13.18 -4.08
C HIS A 325 -2.88 -14.13 -2.98
N ALA A 326 -2.62 -15.44 -3.16
CA ALA A 326 -2.93 -16.45 -2.17
C ALA A 326 -1.84 -16.50 -1.08
N ALA A 327 -2.20 -16.16 0.16
CA ALA A 327 -1.21 -16.06 1.24
C ALA A 327 -0.46 -17.38 1.49
N GLY A 328 0.87 -17.29 1.55
CA GLY A 328 1.75 -18.41 1.83
C GLY A 328 2.17 -19.21 0.60
N THR A 329 1.65 -18.89 -0.59
CA THR A 329 2.08 -19.46 -1.88
C THR A 329 2.61 -18.35 -2.79
N ASP A 330 3.04 -18.72 -4.00
CA ASP A 330 3.45 -17.82 -5.08
C ASP A 330 2.39 -17.81 -6.19
N GLU A 331 1.10 -17.86 -5.82
CA GLU A 331 -0.03 -18.05 -6.72
C GLU A 331 -0.87 -16.77 -6.81
N ILE A 332 -0.95 -16.22 -8.02
CA ILE A 332 -1.65 -14.96 -8.32
C ILE A 332 -2.75 -15.18 -9.36
N GLY A 333 -3.79 -14.35 -9.27
CA GLY A 333 -4.64 -14.03 -10.42
C GLY A 333 -4.70 -12.53 -10.66
N LEU A 334 -4.64 -12.16 -11.94
CA LEU A 334 -4.73 -10.80 -12.42
C LEU A 334 -6.04 -10.62 -13.18
N TYR A 335 -6.88 -9.71 -12.69
CA TYR A 335 -8.21 -9.44 -13.22
C TYR A 335 -8.34 -7.99 -13.67
N ARG A 336 -8.92 -7.78 -14.85
CA ARG A 336 -9.23 -6.47 -15.39
C ARG A 336 -10.71 -6.15 -15.19
N LEU A 337 -10.99 -5.02 -14.55
CA LEU A 337 -12.31 -4.40 -14.54
C LEU A 337 -12.34 -3.33 -15.65
N VAL A 338 -13.34 -3.36 -16.53
CA VAL A 338 -13.58 -2.29 -17.53
C VAL A 338 -14.92 -1.64 -17.26
N ARG A 339 -14.95 -0.33 -16.99
CA ARG A 339 -16.22 0.41 -16.85
C ARG A 339 -16.87 0.56 -18.21
N LYS A 340 -18.14 0.21 -18.31
CA LYS A 340 -18.96 0.37 -19.51
C LYS A 340 -19.88 1.58 -19.38
N ALA A 341 -20.49 1.98 -20.49
CA ALA A 341 -21.60 2.91 -20.46
C ALA A 341 -22.75 2.33 -19.61
N GLU A 342 -23.48 3.19 -18.91
CA GLU A 342 -24.65 2.77 -18.14
C GLU A 342 -25.69 2.14 -19.08
N LYS A 343 -26.29 1.02 -18.67
CA LYS A 343 -27.49 0.53 -19.33
C LYS A 343 -28.63 1.44 -18.88
N THR A 344 -29.35 2.03 -19.83
CA THR A 344 -30.62 2.70 -19.54
C THR A 344 -31.60 1.67 -18.98
N VAL A 345 -31.80 1.71 -17.66
CA VAL A 345 -32.77 0.92 -16.92
C VAL A 345 -33.69 1.90 -16.20
N ASP A 346 -35.00 1.64 -16.23
CA ASP A 346 -36.03 2.61 -15.86
C ASP A 346 -35.99 3.01 -14.38
N ALA A 347 -35.35 4.15 -14.11
CA ALA A 347 -35.65 5.17 -13.09
C ALA A 347 -35.97 4.75 -11.62
N SER A 348 -35.69 3.52 -11.19
CA SER A 348 -36.23 2.99 -9.91
C SER A 348 -35.21 2.25 -9.01
N GLY A 349 -33.93 2.21 -9.39
CA GLY A 349 -32.86 1.63 -8.57
C GLY A 349 -31.68 2.59 -8.39
N PRO A 350 -30.85 2.41 -7.34
CA PRO A 350 -29.57 3.12 -7.25
C PRO A 350 -28.68 2.76 -8.43
N LEU A 351 -28.02 3.77 -9.02
CA LEU A 351 -27.11 3.61 -10.16
C LEU A 351 -25.83 2.88 -9.77
N THR A 352 -25.87 1.54 -9.75
CA THR A 352 -24.67 0.71 -9.72
C THR A 352 -23.92 0.89 -11.05
N PRO A 353 -22.62 1.29 -11.06
CA PRO A 353 -21.89 1.45 -12.30
C PRO A 353 -21.87 0.15 -13.13
N ASN A 354 -22.11 0.25 -14.43
CA ASN A 354 -22.00 -0.90 -15.33
C ASN A 354 -20.52 -1.20 -15.60
N TYR A 355 -20.07 -2.42 -15.36
CA TYR A 355 -18.69 -2.86 -15.58
C TYR A 355 -18.65 -4.33 -16.02
N GLU A 356 -17.50 -4.75 -16.52
CA GLU A 356 -17.20 -6.14 -16.85
C GLU A 356 -15.87 -6.54 -16.24
N ILE A 357 -15.78 -7.80 -15.77
CA ILE A 357 -14.55 -8.41 -15.25
C ILE A 357 -14.03 -9.43 -16.26
N GLU A 358 -12.73 -9.40 -16.50
CA GLU A 358 -12.01 -10.34 -17.34
C GLU A 358 -10.79 -10.86 -16.57
N THR A 359 -10.56 -12.16 -16.55
CA THR A 359 -9.33 -12.73 -16.00
C THR A 359 -8.26 -12.65 -17.09
N ILE A 360 -7.15 -11.99 -16.81
CA ILE A 360 -5.98 -11.90 -17.70
C ILE A 360 -5.15 -13.19 -17.57
N CYS A 361 -4.81 -13.55 -16.33
CA CYS A 361 -4.18 -14.82 -15.98
C CYS A 361 -4.64 -15.23 -14.58
N ARG A 362 -4.53 -16.52 -14.27
CA ARG A 362 -4.83 -17.04 -12.94
C ARG A 362 -4.17 -18.38 -12.68
N ASP A 363 -3.38 -18.46 -11.61
CA ASP A 363 -2.89 -19.73 -11.08
C ASP A 363 -3.99 -20.46 -10.28
N ARG A 364 -3.73 -21.72 -9.92
CA ARG A 364 -4.60 -22.46 -9.01
C ARG A 364 -4.24 -22.11 -7.57
N TYR A 365 -5.17 -21.54 -6.82
CA TYR A 365 -4.91 -21.13 -5.43
C TYR A 365 -5.04 -22.32 -4.47
N HIS A 366 -4.04 -22.52 -3.62
CA HIS A 366 -4.08 -23.53 -2.56
C HIS A 366 -4.09 -22.88 -1.17
N ARG A 367 -4.85 -23.48 -0.24
CA ARG A 367 -4.87 -23.02 1.16
C ARG A 367 -3.60 -23.47 1.89
N ALA A 368 -2.73 -22.53 2.26
CA ALA A 368 -1.45 -22.82 2.92
C ALA A 368 -1.57 -23.54 4.29
N ASN A 369 -2.70 -23.39 4.99
CA ASN A 369 -2.84 -23.79 6.40
C ASN A 369 -3.62 -25.11 6.65
N THR A 370 -4.00 -25.87 5.62
CA THR A 370 -4.83 -27.10 5.79
C THR A 370 -4.06 -28.41 5.86
N GLY A 371 -2.73 -28.42 5.74
CA GLY A 371 -1.90 -29.64 5.71
C GLY A 371 -2.04 -30.50 4.44
N ALA A 372 -3.21 -30.44 3.79
CA ALA A 372 -3.43 -30.83 2.41
C ALA A 372 -3.56 -29.58 1.52
N LEU A 373 -3.01 -29.65 0.31
CA LEU A 373 -3.17 -28.64 -0.74
C LEU A 373 -4.61 -28.67 -1.28
N LYS A 374 -5.52 -27.97 -0.61
CA LYS A 374 -6.90 -27.82 -1.08
C LYS A 374 -7.01 -26.61 -2.01
N GLU A 375 -7.29 -26.86 -3.29
CA GLU A 375 -7.61 -25.82 -4.27
C GLU A 375 -8.86 -25.02 -3.83
N TYR A 376 -8.88 -23.72 -4.13
CA TYR A 376 -10.05 -22.87 -3.93
C TYR A 376 -10.20 -21.79 -5.02
N THR A 377 -11.35 -21.11 -5.01
CA THR A 377 -11.68 -19.98 -5.88
C THR A 377 -12.09 -18.77 -5.05
N THR A 378 -11.91 -17.58 -5.61
CA THR A 378 -12.42 -16.32 -5.08
C THR A 378 -13.75 -15.97 -5.77
N TYR A 379 -14.35 -14.83 -5.41
CA TYR A 379 -15.51 -14.32 -6.16
C TYR A 379 -15.17 -13.82 -7.57
N PHE A 380 -13.90 -13.51 -7.91
CA PHE A 380 -13.54 -13.10 -9.27
C PHE A 380 -13.88 -14.17 -10.31
N GLU A 381 -13.64 -15.45 -9.98
CA GLU A 381 -14.01 -16.60 -10.83
C GLU A 381 -15.52 -16.64 -11.15
N THR A 382 -16.35 -16.11 -10.25
CA THR A 382 -17.81 -16.13 -10.38
C THR A 382 -18.41 -14.93 -11.13
N VAL A 383 -17.57 -13.93 -11.48
CA VAL A 383 -17.98 -12.72 -12.23
C VAL A 383 -17.20 -12.49 -13.51
N SER A 384 -16.04 -13.13 -13.66
CA SER A 384 -15.20 -13.03 -14.84
C SER A 384 -15.88 -13.64 -16.07
N LYS A 385 -15.73 -12.98 -17.21
CA LYS A 385 -16.11 -13.53 -18.52
C LYS A 385 -15.12 -14.56 -19.07
N THR A 386 -13.90 -14.62 -18.55
CA THR A 386 -12.85 -15.53 -19.02
C THR A 386 -13.05 -16.92 -18.43
N GLN A 387 -13.50 -17.90 -19.24
CA GLN A 387 -13.72 -19.28 -18.75
C GLN A 387 -12.43 -20.06 -18.50
N ASN A 388 -11.43 -19.90 -19.38
CA ASN A 388 -10.17 -20.65 -19.33
C ASN A 388 -8.96 -19.69 -19.39
N PRO A 389 -8.61 -19.00 -18.28
CA PRO A 389 -7.44 -18.13 -18.25
C PRO A 389 -6.13 -18.93 -18.28
N THR A 390 -5.09 -18.35 -18.88
CA THR A 390 -3.71 -18.86 -18.79
C THR A 390 -3.19 -18.73 -17.36
N ALA A 391 -2.29 -19.62 -16.93
CA ALA A 391 -1.59 -19.49 -15.65
C ALA A 391 -0.71 -18.23 -15.63
N CYS A 392 -0.68 -17.49 -14.51
CA CYS A 392 0.19 -16.31 -14.39
C CYS A 392 1.67 -16.70 -14.39
N LYS A 393 2.00 -17.86 -13.81
CA LYS A 393 3.36 -18.44 -13.86
C LYS A 393 3.89 -18.65 -15.27
N THR A 394 3.02 -18.90 -16.26
CA THR A 394 3.44 -18.98 -17.67
C THR A 394 3.89 -17.62 -18.19
N LEU A 395 3.10 -16.56 -17.95
CA LEU A 395 3.43 -15.20 -18.38
C LEU A 395 4.70 -14.66 -17.70
N ILE A 396 4.89 -14.95 -16.41
CA ILE A 396 6.10 -14.58 -15.66
C ILE A 396 7.34 -15.27 -16.26
N GLN A 397 7.25 -16.58 -16.56
CA GLN A 397 8.35 -17.33 -17.18
C GLN A 397 8.66 -16.92 -18.63
N GLU A 398 7.72 -16.30 -19.33
CA GLU A 398 7.94 -15.71 -20.65
C GLU A 398 8.72 -14.39 -20.51
N MET A 399 8.37 -13.55 -19.53
CA MET A 399 9.08 -12.31 -19.22
C MET A 399 10.54 -12.51 -18.77
N ASP A 400 10.86 -13.58 -18.05
CA ASP A 400 12.23 -13.88 -17.58
C ASP A 400 13.19 -14.30 -18.72
N ARG A 401 12.72 -14.37 -19.98
CA ARG A 401 13.50 -14.80 -21.15
C ARG A 401 13.87 -13.67 -22.11
N ASP A 402 13.22 -12.52 -21.98
CA ASP A 402 13.40 -11.31 -22.82
C ASP A 402 14.29 -10.26 -22.13
#